data_AF-A0A921RWT8-F1
#
_entry.id   AF-A0A921RWT8-F1
#
_cell.length_a   1.000
_cell.length_b   1.000
_cell.length_c   1.000
_cell.angle_alpha   90.00
_cell.angle_beta   90.00
_cell.angle_gamma   90.00
#
_symmetry.space_group_name_H-M   'P 1'
#
loop_
_entity.id
_entity.type
_entity.pdbx_description
1 polymer ?
#
loop_
_entity_poly.entity_id
_entity_poly.type
_entity_poly.pdbx_seq_one_letter_code
_entity_poly.pdbx_strand_id
1 'polypeptide(L)'
;MLSQTPSASPAEEERERSSPASAPPARPSVPRPTTHMADSTHHTIRRAAARPRGWCCSFAGVPDSPEHRRALPASSAVGAAVPKLPPPLPPKSPLAPSSHSHHSSPSSKLAGLIDPRRILSPGRVSPIDSEGSPAVAEGPPREQAAPFVAVREHEDEEDGEREGERNALDLRLCLRGRDGRCVAMDLDSAVLCGSSAFFAGMVPDASGVGDRRVDVDGIDNLEAFKEAVELMFEPDAMRWLARAGVSRAIAVLEVSSSIMFDRGIESCLKYIEAVPWNENEEEKLKHVFARCTFDESVCKDVLARLQQQCTSGSEDLTVQLVESITSGTNNGARKEMQSLVSGLLSKSSVYHKDFSGLNKEGLYQICRSCLSSLVELFMEDSEPVEDAGQAMTTSDSRPMIERVSKQTENLKWLFDILLNNDMAEEYVDMWANQDELITMHEKASPMFRYELSRISASVFIALGKGRIQCPSDTRSQLFHGWFRPMLMDFGWLQRCSKGLDVRVLEENLGQALLTLPLHQQQSLFVEWFQCFASRGTECPNLSRAFQVWWRRSFVRSSVEVRQ
;
A
#
# COMPACT_ATOMS: atom_id res chain seq x y z
N MET A 1 -10.06 59.90 42.74
CA MET A 1 -9.69 61.31 42.53
C MET A 1 -8.25 61.50 42.98
N LEU A 2 -7.45 62.24 42.21
CA LEU A 2 -6.09 62.74 42.56
C LEU A 2 -5.03 61.63 42.79
N SER A 3 -3.85 61.58 42.14
CA SER A 3 -2.91 62.60 41.65
C SER A 3 -2.22 63.38 42.78
N GLN A 4 -0.90 63.55 42.86
CA GLN A 4 0.17 63.37 41.86
C GLN A 4 1.55 63.11 42.53
N THR A 5 2.58 62.86 41.72
CA THR A 5 4.04 62.86 42.04
C THR A 5 4.58 64.31 42.27
N PRO A 6 5.89 64.64 42.43
CA PRO A 6 7.15 63.85 42.32
C PRO A 6 8.26 64.19 43.36
N SER A 7 9.50 63.67 43.20
CA SER A 7 10.71 64.47 42.85
C SER A 7 12.09 63.84 43.21
N ALA A 8 13.10 64.17 42.39
CA ALA A 8 14.56 64.28 42.63
C ALA A 8 15.44 63.10 43.15
N SER A 9 16.55 62.89 42.42
CA SER A 9 17.87 62.38 42.91
C SER A 9 18.84 63.58 43.05
N PRO A 10 20.04 63.50 43.68
CA PRO A 10 21.19 62.78 43.10
C PRO A 10 22.30 62.23 44.08
N ALA A 11 23.25 61.47 43.49
CA ALA A 11 24.71 61.35 43.77
C ALA A 11 25.33 61.00 45.17
N GLU A 12 26.23 59.99 45.13
CA GLU A 12 27.52 59.79 45.88
C GLU A 12 27.46 59.53 47.42
N GLU A 13 28.38 58.80 48.09
CA GLU A 13 29.72 58.23 47.75
C GLU A 13 29.96 56.83 48.42
N GLU A 14 31.23 56.39 48.66
CA GLU A 14 31.68 55.06 49.18
C GLU A 14 31.20 54.70 50.64
N ARG A 15 31.41 53.51 51.28
CA ARG A 15 32.41 52.40 51.13
C ARG A 15 32.08 51.08 51.89
N GLU A 16 32.67 49.96 51.42
CA GLU A 16 33.15 48.73 52.15
C GLU A 16 32.27 47.92 53.15
N ARG A 17 31.99 46.63 52.83
CA ARG A 17 32.62 45.41 53.47
C ARG A 17 32.09 44.03 52.97
N SER A 18 33.03 43.08 52.80
CA SER A 18 33.03 41.61 53.09
C SER A 18 31.75 40.74 53.06
N SER A 19 31.70 39.47 52.60
CA SER A 19 32.66 38.54 51.92
C SER A 19 31.88 37.42 51.12
N PRO A 20 32.19 36.10 51.08
CA PRO A 20 32.79 35.50 49.88
C PRO A 20 32.05 34.32 49.18
N ALA A 21 32.37 34.16 47.88
CA ALA A 21 32.41 32.97 46.99
C ALA A 21 31.60 31.67 47.26
N SER A 22 30.90 31.20 46.21
CA SER A 22 30.73 29.79 45.84
C SER A 22 30.41 29.65 44.34
N ALA A 23 30.72 28.50 43.71
CA ALA A 23 30.71 28.31 42.26
C ALA A 23 29.59 27.36 41.75
N PRO A 24 29.15 27.48 40.48
CA PRO A 24 28.05 26.67 39.92
C PRO A 24 28.50 25.31 39.33
N PRO A 25 27.65 24.27 39.33
CA PRO A 25 27.92 22.98 38.71
C PRO A 25 27.68 22.96 37.19
N ALA A 26 28.37 22.04 36.48
CA ALA A 26 28.34 21.92 35.02
C ALA A 26 27.40 20.81 34.49
N ARG A 27 27.13 20.83 33.17
CA ARG A 27 26.24 19.89 32.47
C ARG A 27 26.82 18.47 32.37
N PRO A 28 25.98 17.41 32.41
CA PRO A 28 26.35 16.08 31.93
C PRO A 28 26.38 16.03 30.39
N SER A 29 27.13 15.09 29.83
CA SER A 29 27.22 14.84 28.37
C SER A 29 27.20 13.34 28.05
N VAL A 30 26.58 12.97 26.92
CA VAL A 30 26.28 11.58 26.56
C VAL A 30 27.07 11.16 25.30
N PRO A 31 27.84 10.05 25.34
CA PRO A 31 28.53 9.52 24.16
C PRO A 31 27.65 8.56 23.32
N ARG A 32 28.02 8.39 22.04
CA ARG A 32 27.35 7.49 21.09
C ARG A 32 27.72 6.00 21.30
N PRO A 33 26.84 5.05 20.93
CA PRO A 33 27.24 3.68 20.63
C PRO A 33 28.00 3.59 19.28
N THR A 34 28.77 2.52 19.09
CA THR A 34 29.46 2.20 17.82
C THR A 34 28.98 0.88 17.22
N THR A 35 29.13 0.75 15.90
CA THR A 35 28.66 -0.39 15.10
C THR A 35 29.48 -1.66 15.33
N HIS A 36 28.80 -2.80 15.43
CA HIS A 36 29.41 -4.13 15.28
C HIS A 36 29.25 -4.62 13.83
N MET A 37 30.29 -5.26 13.29
CA MET A 37 30.17 -6.09 12.09
C MET A 37 29.89 -7.55 12.47
N ALA A 38 29.27 -8.28 11.54
CA ALA A 38 29.18 -9.73 11.53
C ALA A 38 29.16 -10.22 10.07
N ASP A 39 29.95 -11.24 9.75
CA ASP A 39 30.03 -11.83 8.41
C ASP A 39 28.89 -12.84 8.16
N SER A 40 28.49 -12.96 6.89
CA SER A 40 27.87 -14.17 6.34
C SER A 40 28.05 -14.21 4.83
N THR A 41 28.44 -15.38 4.31
CA THR A 41 28.90 -15.59 2.93
C THR A 41 27.97 -16.51 2.14
N HIS A 42 27.95 -16.32 0.82
CA HIS A 42 27.17 -17.08 -0.18
C HIS A 42 25.63 -16.88 -0.08
N HIS A 43 24.85 -16.83 -1.17
CA HIS A 43 25.05 -17.42 -2.51
C HIS A 43 24.90 -16.44 -3.67
N THR A 44 25.46 -16.81 -4.83
CA THR A 44 25.48 -16.00 -6.06
C THR A 44 24.50 -16.56 -7.09
N ILE A 45 23.48 -15.80 -7.50
CA ILE A 45 22.66 -16.10 -8.68
C ILE A 45 22.62 -14.85 -9.57
N ARG A 46 23.10 -14.99 -10.82
CA ARG A 46 23.07 -13.91 -11.82
C ARG A 46 21.75 -13.93 -12.59
N ARG A 47 21.01 -12.82 -12.59
CA ARG A 47 20.12 -12.43 -13.71
C ARG A 47 20.35 -10.97 -14.05
N ALA A 48 20.25 -10.63 -15.34
CA ALA A 48 20.69 -9.36 -15.88
C ALA A 48 19.62 -8.27 -15.75
N ALA A 49 20.02 -7.05 -15.37
CA ALA A 49 19.16 -5.88 -15.36
C ALA A 49 19.47 -4.98 -16.58
N ALA A 50 18.53 -4.91 -17.53
CA ALA A 50 18.58 -3.93 -18.60
C ALA A 50 18.30 -2.52 -18.04
N ARG A 51 19.05 -1.51 -18.47
CA ARG A 51 18.79 -0.10 -18.13
C ARG A 51 18.03 0.59 -19.26
N PRO A 52 16.93 1.32 -19.00
CA PRO A 52 16.38 2.28 -19.94
C PRO A 52 17.44 3.35 -20.27
N ARG A 53 17.54 3.75 -21.54
CA ARG A 53 18.48 4.81 -21.97
C ARG A 53 17.84 6.17 -21.75
N GLY A 54 18.53 7.06 -21.04
CA GLY A 54 18.16 8.48 -21.00
C GLY A 54 18.39 9.16 -22.35
N TRP A 55 17.56 10.14 -22.67
CA TRP A 55 17.62 10.89 -23.92
C TRP A 55 18.79 11.89 -23.88
N CYS A 56 19.84 11.65 -24.68
CA CYS A 56 21.00 12.55 -24.76
C CYS A 56 20.98 13.35 -26.06
N CYS A 57 20.68 14.65 -25.97
CA CYS A 57 20.91 15.58 -27.07
C CYS A 57 22.42 15.81 -27.22
N SER A 58 22.99 15.38 -28.35
CA SER A 58 24.40 15.62 -28.69
C SER A 58 24.52 16.75 -29.70
N PHE A 59 25.27 17.80 -29.37
CA PHE A 59 25.81 18.74 -30.33
C PHE A 59 27.31 18.91 -30.06
N ALA A 60 28.12 18.65 -31.08
CA ALA A 60 29.57 18.84 -31.04
C ALA A 60 29.93 20.28 -31.43
N GLY A 61 31.00 20.82 -30.87
CA GLY A 61 31.46 22.18 -31.17
C GLY A 61 32.22 22.83 -30.01
N VAL A 62 33.46 22.38 -29.78
CA VAL A 62 34.43 23.11 -28.93
C VAL A 62 35.50 23.67 -29.86
N PRO A 63 35.69 25.00 -29.94
CA PRO A 63 36.86 25.59 -30.57
C PRO A 63 38.06 25.58 -29.61
N ASP A 64 39.26 25.37 -30.13
CA ASP A 64 40.48 25.19 -29.34
C ASP A 64 40.92 26.45 -28.56
N SER A 65 41.56 26.21 -27.41
CA SER A 65 42.23 27.25 -26.62
C SER A 65 43.73 27.27 -26.93
N PRO A 66 44.29 28.39 -27.42
CA PRO A 66 45.70 28.45 -27.82
C PRO A 66 46.64 28.64 -26.62
N GLU A 67 47.57 27.70 -26.42
CA GLU A 67 48.69 27.89 -25.50
C GLU A 67 49.87 28.68 -26.12
N HIS A 68 50.70 29.19 -25.21
CA HIS A 68 52.15 29.41 -25.29
C HIS A 68 52.66 30.86 -25.40
N ARG A 69 53.33 31.31 -24.33
CA ARG A 69 54.73 31.75 -24.43
C ARG A 69 55.57 31.10 -23.34
N ARG A 70 56.80 30.72 -23.67
CA ARG A 70 57.74 29.99 -22.79
C ARG A 70 58.66 30.96 -22.05
N ALA A 71 59.07 30.59 -20.84
CA ALA A 71 60.33 30.99 -20.22
C ALA A 71 60.90 29.78 -19.44
N LEU A 72 62.22 29.73 -19.24
CA LEU A 72 62.95 28.55 -18.74
C LEU A 72 63.26 28.64 -17.23
N PRO A 73 63.52 27.50 -16.54
CA PRO A 73 63.68 27.45 -15.08
C PRO A 73 65.10 27.77 -14.59
N ALA A 74 65.22 28.05 -13.30
CA ALA A 74 66.48 28.07 -12.54
C ALA A 74 66.37 27.16 -11.30
N SER A 75 67.51 26.69 -10.79
CA SER A 75 67.60 25.61 -9.79
C SER A 75 68.21 26.06 -8.46
N SER A 76 67.68 25.55 -7.34
CA SER A 76 68.43 25.30 -6.10
C SER A 76 67.65 24.36 -5.17
N ALA A 77 68.32 23.45 -4.45
CA ALA A 77 67.69 22.45 -3.58
C ALA A 77 68.33 22.34 -2.18
N VAL A 78 67.51 22.03 -1.17
CA VAL A 78 67.81 21.44 0.16
C VAL A 78 66.50 20.71 0.55
N GLY A 79 66.42 19.43 0.95
CA GLY A 79 66.95 18.76 2.17
C GLY A 79 65.90 18.81 3.29
N ALA A 80 65.60 17.77 4.10
CA ALA A 80 66.17 16.42 4.26
C ALA A 80 65.13 15.42 4.89
N ALA A 81 65.59 14.28 5.46
CA ALA A 81 64.80 13.15 6.01
C ALA A 81 65.32 12.72 7.43
N VAL A 82 64.79 11.77 8.23
CA VAL A 82 64.32 10.37 7.97
C VAL A 82 63.34 9.82 9.07
N PRO A 83 62.50 8.78 8.80
CA PRO A 83 61.50 8.21 9.74
C PRO A 83 61.79 6.76 10.24
N LYS A 84 61.07 6.27 11.30
CA LYS A 84 60.65 4.84 11.59
C LYS A 84 60.24 4.50 13.07
N LEU A 85 59.00 3.98 13.25
CA LEU A 85 58.61 2.63 13.79
C LEU A 85 58.88 2.20 15.30
N PRO A 86 58.48 0.97 15.81
CA PRO A 86 57.77 0.77 17.12
C PRO A 86 58.45 -0.33 18.03
N PRO A 87 57.75 -1.34 18.67
CA PRO A 87 56.66 -1.42 19.69
C PRO A 87 57.21 -1.86 21.10
N PRO A 88 56.43 -2.34 22.13
CA PRO A 88 56.03 -3.78 22.27
C PRO A 88 54.75 -4.09 23.15
N LEU A 89 54.57 -5.35 23.61
CA LEU A 89 53.40 -5.95 24.33
C LEU A 89 53.78 -6.66 25.70
N PRO A 90 53.10 -7.72 26.25
CA PRO A 90 51.96 -7.58 27.21
C PRO A 90 51.99 -8.53 28.47
N PRO A 91 51.18 -8.28 29.54
CA PRO A 91 51.02 -9.24 30.65
C PRO A 91 49.58 -9.48 31.23
N LYS A 92 49.03 -10.69 30.96
CA LYS A 92 48.32 -11.64 31.87
C LYS A 92 47.02 -11.27 32.67
N SER A 93 46.10 -12.25 32.69
CA SER A 93 44.91 -12.45 33.57
C SER A 93 45.29 -13.10 34.93
N PRO A 94 44.38 -13.41 35.93
CA PRO A 94 43.29 -14.42 35.77
C PRO A 94 42.05 -14.36 36.75
N LEU A 95 41.19 -15.41 36.66
CA LEU A 95 40.24 -15.95 37.66
C LEU A 95 38.87 -15.28 37.96
N ALA A 96 37.92 -16.13 38.35
CA ALA A 96 36.60 -15.88 38.96
C ALA A 96 36.45 -16.79 40.22
N PRO A 97 35.41 -16.66 41.09
CA PRO A 97 34.22 -17.51 40.90
C PRO A 97 32.86 -16.99 41.46
N SER A 98 31.83 -17.81 41.24
CA SER A 98 30.42 -17.84 41.66
C SER A 98 29.99 -17.45 43.10
N SER A 99 28.72 -17.01 43.27
CA SER A 99 27.73 -17.61 44.21
C SER A 99 26.27 -17.10 44.02
N HIS A 100 25.33 -17.74 44.73
CA HIS A 100 23.84 -17.60 44.81
C HIS A 100 23.33 -16.17 45.20
N SER A 101 22.02 -15.81 45.20
CA SER A 101 20.78 -16.58 45.46
C SER A 101 19.45 -16.00 44.89
N HIS A 102 18.33 -16.67 45.19
CA HIS A 102 16.94 -16.43 44.74
C HIS A 102 16.31 -15.08 45.14
N HIS A 103 15.20 -14.68 44.48
CA HIS A 103 13.86 -14.47 45.11
C HIS A 103 12.73 -14.10 44.10
N SER A 104 11.55 -14.72 44.29
CA SER A 104 10.15 -14.28 44.05
C SER A 104 9.69 -13.49 42.80
N SER A 105 8.75 -14.08 42.05
CA SER A 105 7.82 -13.44 41.07
C SER A 105 6.50 -12.98 41.77
N PRO A 106 5.42 -12.50 41.09
CA PRO A 106 5.23 -12.16 39.67
C PRO A 106 4.50 -10.82 39.36
N SER A 107 4.53 -10.36 38.11
CA SER A 107 3.36 -9.81 37.37
C SER A 107 3.68 -9.62 35.88
N SER A 108 2.66 -9.36 35.04
CA SER A 108 2.76 -9.31 33.59
C SER A 108 2.78 -7.88 33.00
N LYS A 109 3.47 -7.74 31.85
CA LYS A 109 2.82 -7.44 30.55
C LYS A 109 3.83 -7.47 29.40
N LEU A 110 3.40 -8.07 28.28
CA LEU A 110 4.15 -8.21 27.03
C LEU A 110 3.90 -6.98 26.14
N ALA A 111 4.95 -6.42 25.54
CA ALA A 111 4.85 -5.33 24.57
C ALA A 111 5.98 -5.41 23.54
N GLY A 112 5.66 -5.12 22.28
CA GLY A 112 6.52 -5.38 21.11
C GLY A 112 6.29 -6.78 20.52
N LEU A 113 6.42 -7.00 19.21
CA LEU A 113 6.77 -6.06 18.14
C LEU A 113 6.20 -6.60 16.81
N ILE A 114 5.53 -5.76 16.01
CA ILE A 114 5.07 -6.12 14.65
C ILE A 114 5.56 -5.07 13.66
N ASP A 115 6.23 -5.53 12.59
CA ASP A 115 6.85 -4.71 11.55
C ASP A 115 5.82 -4.31 10.46
N PRO A 116 5.63 -3.01 10.15
CA PRO A 116 4.65 -2.51 9.17
C PRO A 116 5.01 -2.81 7.69
N ARG A 117 5.64 -3.96 7.40
CA ARG A 117 5.96 -4.44 6.05
C ARG A 117 5.38 -5.80 5.69
N ARG A 118 4.62 -6.44 6.58
CA ARG A 118 4.01 -7.75 6.32
C ARG A 118 2.68 -7.65 5.56
N ILE A 119 2.71 -7.09 4.35
CA ILE A 119 1.62 -7.29 3.38
C ILE A 119 1.66 -8.77 2.98
N LEU A 120 0.74 -9.56 3.53
CA LEU A 120 0.54 -10.95 3.14
C LEU A 120 -0.15 -10.99 1.78
N SER A 121 0.23 -11.95 0.92
CA SER A 121 -0.49 -12.19 -0.33
C SER A 121 -1.95 -12.62 -0.03
N PRO A 122 -2.94 -12.21 -0.85
CA PRO A 122 -4.35 -12.44 -0.54
C PRO A 122 -4.75 -13.93 -0.58
N GLY A 123 -5.81 -14.29 0.15
CA GLY A 123 -6.47 -15.60 -0.01
C GLY A 123 -6.37 -16.60 1.15
N ARG A 124 -5.83 -16.21 2.33
CA ARG A 124 -5.92 -17.04 3.55
C ARG A 124 -6.36 -16.25 4.78
N VAL A 125 -7.64 -16.40 5.12
CA VAL A 125 -8.12 -16.22 6.50
C VAL A 125 -8.17 -17.61 7.12
N SER A 126 -7.26 -17.92 8.04
CA SER A 126 -7.36 -19.15 8.85
C SER A 126 -8.39 -18.96 9.97
N PRO A 127 -9.13 -20.01 10.38
CA PRO A 127 -9.92 -19.98 11.60
C PRO A 127 -9.07 -19.65 12.84
N ILE A 128 -9.71 -19.13 13.88
CA ILE A 128 -9.08 -18.85 15.18
C ILE A 128 -9.21 -20.09 16.07
N ASP A 129 -8.09 -20.73 16.38
CA ASP A 129 -8.05 -21.89 17.28
C ASP A 129 -8.57 -21.52 18.68
N SER A 130 -9.44 -22.38 19.23
CA SER A 130 -10.02 -22.23 20.58
C SER A 130 -9.72 -23.47 21.43
N GLU A 131 -8.59 -23.42 22.15
CA GLU A 131 -8.22 -24.38 23.21
C GLU A 131 -9.23 -24.33 24.37
N GLY A 132 -9.82 -25.47 24.78
CA GLY A 132 -11.10 -25.44 25.51
C GLY A 132 -11.54 -26.62 26.40
N SER A 133 -10.67 -27.59 26.74
CA SER A 133 -10.91 -28.69 27.71
C SER A 133 -11.90 -29.84 27.33
N PRO A 134 -11.78 -31.03 27.96
CA PRO A 134 -12.55 -32.24 27.62
C PRO A 134 -13.70 -32.57 28.59
N ALA A 135 -14.62 -33.45 28.14
CA ALA A 135 -15.59 -34.14 28.99
C ALA A 135 -15.74 -35.61 28.57
N VAL A 136 -16.06 -36.51 29.52
CA VAL A 136 -16.14 -37.97 29.34
C VAL A 136 -17.59 -38.44 29.39
N ALA A 137 -18.05 -39.19 28.39
CA ALA A 137 -19.21 -40.08 28.51
C ALA A 137 -19.25 -41.16 27.41
N GLU A 138 -19.51 -42.40 27.85
CA GLU A 138 -20.14 -43.54 27.13
C GLU A 138 -19.53 -44.09 25.83
N GLY A 139 -19.65 -45.42 25.65
CA GLY A 139 -19.11 -46.19 24.53
C GLY A 139 -20.16 -46.51 23.46
N PRO A 140 -19.74 -46.87 22.24
CA PRO A 140 -20.65 -47.01 21.11
C PRO A 140 -21.55 -48.25 21.21
N PRO A 141 -22.86 -48.13 20.92
CA PRO A 141 -23.65 -49.28 20.49
C PRO A 141 -23.15 -49.74 19.10
N ARG A 142 -23.35 -51.03 18.79
CA ARG A 142 -22.90 -51.68 17.53
C ARG A 142 -23.06 -50.78 16.30
N GLU A 143 -21.93 -50.48 15.66
CA GLU A 143 -21.91 -49.96 14.29
C GLU A 143 -22.58 -50.98 13.36
N GLN A 144 -23.50 -50.49 12.54
CA GLN A 144 -23.81 -51.14 11.27
C GLN A 144 -22.68 -50.77 10.32
N ALA A 145 -22.10 -51.74 9.60
CA ALA A 145 -20.97 -51.48 8.72
C ALA A 145 -21.34 -50.44 7.65
N ALA A 146 -20.62 -49.32 7.63
CA ALA A 146 -20.71 -48.36 6.54
C ALA A 146 -20.25 -49.02 5.23
N PRO A 147 -20.89 -48.75 4.07
CA PRO A 147 -20.49 -49.34 2.81
C PRO A 147 -19.07 -48.86 2.45
N PHE A 148 -18.15 -49.81 2.34
CA PHE A 148 -16.73 -49.54 2.12
C PHE A 148 -16.43 -49.26 0.65
N VAL A 149 -15.34 -48.54 0.37
CA VAL A 149 -14.82 -48.30 -0.97
C VAL A 149 -13.37 -48.77 -1.00
N ALA A 150 -13.05 -49.77 -1.84
CA ALA A 150 -11.69 -50.26 -2.00
C ALA A 150 -11.08 -49.72 -3.30
N VAL A 151 -10.28 -48.66 -3.20
CA VAL A 151 -9.56 -48.08 -4.35
C VAL A 151 -8.29 -48.86 -4.65
N ARG A 152 -8.05 -49.15 -5.92
CA ARG A 152 -6.82 -49.72 -6.48
C ARG A 152 -6.34 -48.88 -7.65
N GLU A 153 -5.22 -48.20 -7.47
CA GLU A 153 -4.50 -47.53 -8.55
C GLU A 153 -3.57 -48.57 -9.20
N HIS A 154 -3.74 -48.81 -10.50
CA HIS A 154 -3.01 -49.83 -11.25
C HIS A 154 -2.22 -49.18 -12.40
N GLU A 155 -0.91 -49.41 -12.40
CA GLU A 155 -0.13 -49.52 -13.63
C GLU A 155 -0.28 -50.97 -14.15
N ASP A 156 -0.16 -51.19 -15.45
CA ASP A 156 -0.66 -52.42 -16.12
C ASP A 156 0.04 -53.72 -15.68
N GLU A 157 -0.69 -54.64 -15.03
CA GLU A 157 -0.33 -56.07 -14.92
C GLU A 157 -1.58 -56.93 -14.64
N GLU A 158 -1.48 -58.25 -14.91
CA GLU A 158 -2.63 -59.14 -15.18
C GLU A 158 -3.51 -59.54 -13.97
N ASP A 159 -4.78 -59.90 -14.24
CA ASP A 159 -5.78 -60.34 -13.24
C ASP A 159 -5.36 -61.65 -12.52
N GLY A 160 -4.65 -61.52 -11.41
CA GLY A 160 -4.35 -62.63 -10.49
C GLY A 160 -5.54 -62.94 -9.57
N GLU A 161 -6.28 -64.00 -9.87
CA GLU A 161 -7.40 -64.49 -9.05
C GLU A 161 -7.02 -64.63 -7.56
N ARG A 162 -7.82 -64.04 -6.67
CA ARG A 162 -7.71 -64.19 -5.22
C ARG A 162 -9.06 -64.45 -4.59
N GLU A 163 -9.34 -65.71 -4.28
CA GLU A 163 -10.43 -66.07 -3.38
C GLU A 163 -10.07 -65.63 -1.95
N GLY A 164 -10.82 -64.66 -1.41
CA GLY A 164 -10.67 -64.19 -0.03
C GLY A 164 -11.80 -63.24 0.37
N GLU A 165 -12.59 -63.64 1.37
CA GLU A 165 -13.63 -62.84 2.06
C GLU A 165 -14.55 -61.99 1.15
N ARG A 166 -15.41 -62.65 0.37
CA ARG A 166 -16.66 -62.04 -0.09
C ARG A 166 -17.51 -61.65 1.13
N ASN A 167 -17.81 -60.36 1.31
CA ASN A 167 -19.04 -59.81 1.92
C ASN A 167 -18.99 -58.27 2.05
N ALA A 168 -19.17 -57.54 0.94
CA ALA A 168 -19.66 -56.13 0.92
C ALA A 168 -19.82 -55.61 -0.50
N LEU A 169 -18.84 -55.90 -1.37
CA LEU A 169 -18.67 -55.27 -2.68
C LEU A 169 -19.02 -56.26 -3.79
N ASP A 170 -19.79 -55.80 -4.78
CA ASP A 170 -20.36 -56.64 -5.85
C ASP A 170 -20.23 -56.04 -7.26
N LEU A 171 -19.43 -54.97 -7.38
CA LEU A 171 -19.15 -54.23 -8.61
C LEU A 171 -17.71 -53.73 -8.64
N ARG A 172 -17.03 -53.87 -9.78
CA ARG A 172 -15.75 -53.23 -10.10
C ARG A 172 -15.97 -52.10 -11.11
N LEU A 173 -15.70 -50.87 -10.69
CA LEU A 173 -15.70 -49.68 -11.54
C LEU A 173 -14.27 -49.34 -11.97
N CYS A 174 -14.03 -49.29 -13.28
CA CYS A 174 -12.76 -48.88 -13.87
C CYS A 174 -12.90 -47.52 -14.57
N LEU A 175 -12.09 -46.56 -14.17
CA LEU A 175 -12.11 -45.17 -14.65
C LEU A 175 -10.83 -44.88 -15.43
N ARG A 176 -10.92 -44.47 -16.70
CA ARG A 176 -9.75 -44.14 -17.53
C ARG A 176 -9.71 -42.69 -17.95
N GLY A 177 -8.63 -42.01 -17.59
CA GLY A 177 -8.33 -40.64 -18.01
C GLY A 177 -7.91 -40.56 -19.49
N ARG A 178 -8.08 -39.38 -20.10
CA ARG A 178 -7.56 -39.09 -21.46
C ARG A 178 -6.03 -39.12 -21.57
N ASP A 179 -5.34 -39.07 -20.43
CA ASP A 179 -3.89 -39.24 -20.30
C ASP A 179 -3.46 -40.71 -20.24
N GLY A 180 -4.41 -41.66 -20.30
CA GLY A 180 -4.19 -43.10 -20.27
C GLY A 180 -4.20 -43.71 -18.88
N ARG A 181 -4.15 -42.91 -17.80
CA ARG A 181 -4.16 -43.44 -16.42
C ARG A 181 -5.49 -44.12 -16.10
N CYS A 182 -5.44 -45.16 -15.28
CA CYS A 182 -6.59 -45.95 -14.87
C CYS A 182 -6.70 -46.03 -13.34
N VAL A 183 -7.92 -45.98 -12.81
CA VAL A 183 -8.24 -46.25 -11.40
C VAL A 183 -9.32 -47.32 -11.37
N ALA A 184 -9.12 -48.38 -10.58
CA ALA A 184 -10.15 -49.38 -10.28
C ALA A 184 -10.70 -49.15 -8.87
N MET A 185 -12.00 -49.33 -8.70
CA MET A 185 -12.70 -49.20 -7.42
C MET A 185 -13.62 -50.40 -7.26
N ASP A 186 -13.42 -51.21 -6.22
CA ASP A 186 -14.38 -52.24 -5.82
C ASP A 186 -15.45 -51.58 -4.92
N LEU A 187 -16.74 -51.76 -5.25
CA LEU A 187 -17.89 -50.96 -4.78
C LEU A 187 -19.15 -51.80 -4.52
N ASP A 188 -20.12 -51.23 -3.79
CA ASP A 188 -21.51 -51.71 -3.71
C ASP A 188 -22.35 -51.10 -4.86
N SER A 189 -22.94 -51.95 -5.70
CA SER A 189 -23.74 -51.54 -6.86
C SER A 189 -25.07 -50.86 -6.51
N ALA A 190 -25.68 -51.20 -5.38
CA ALA A 190 -26.94 -50.60 -4.94
C ALA A 190 -26.73 -49.17 -4.45
N VAL A 191 -25.62 -48.89 -3.77
CA VAL A 191 -25.21 -47.52 -3.41
C VAL A 191 -24.89 -46.70 -4.66
N LEU A 192 -24.13 -47.26 -5.61
CA LEU A 192 -23.74 -46.54 -6.84
C LEU A 192 -24.96 -46.22 -7.72
N CYS A 193 -25.80 -47.20 -8.03
CA CYS A 193 -27.01 -47.00 -8.86
C CYS A 193 -28.08 -46.19 -8.13
N GLY A 194 -28.18 -46.31 -6.80
CA GLY A 194 -29.08 -45.49 -5.98
C GLY A 194 -28.66 -44.01 -5.87
N SER A 195 -27.38 -43.71 -6.16
CA SER A 195 -26.84 -42.35 -6.11
C SER A 195 -26.77 -41.64 -7.47
N SER A 196 -26.79 -42.37 -8.58
CA SER A 196 -26.55 -41.82 -9.92
C SER A 196 -27.39 -42.52 -11.00
N ALA A 197 -28.19 -41.73 -11.72
CA ALA A 197 -28.97 -42.23 -12.85
C ALA A 197 -28.09 -42.70 -14.03
N PHE A 198 -26.89 -42.14 -14.18
CA PHE A 198 -25.89 -42.58 -15.16
C PHE A 198 -25.44 -44.02 -14.89
N PHE A 199 -25.05 -44.33 -13.65
CA PHE A 199 -24.63 -45.70 -13.29
C PHE A 199 -25.79 -46.69 -13.27
N ALA A 200 -26.99 -46.27 -12.85
CA ALA A 200 -28.20 -47.09 -12.92
C ALA A 200 -28.56 -47.53 -14.37
N GLY A 201 -28.18 -46.75 -15.39
CA GLY A 201 -28.32 -47.12 -16.81
C GLY A 201 -27.13 -47.87 -17.41
N MET A 202 -26.07 -48.12 -16.64
CA MET A 202 -24.79 -48.66 -17.13
C MET A 202 -24.39 -49.99 -16.47
N VAL A 203 -24.81 -50.26 -15.23
CA VAL A 203 -24.55 -51.54 -14.55
C VAL A 203 -25.42 -52.66 -15.19
N PRO A 204 -24.84 -53.80 -15.59
CA PRO A 204 -25.59 -54.90 -16.20
C PRO A 204 -26.46 -55.67 -15.19
N ASP A 205 -27.62 -56.16 -15.64
CA ASP A 205 -28.52 -57.00 -14.85
C ASP A 205 -27.82 -58.25 -14.30
N ALA A 206 -28.10 -58.59 -13.03
CA ALA A 206 -27.44 -59.64 -12.24
C ALA A 206 -27.77 -61.10 -12.65
N SER A 207 -27.98 -61.33 -13.95
CA SER A 207 -28.33 -62.63 -14.55
C SER A 207 -27.12 -63.53 -14.86
N GLY A 208 -25.90 -62.99 -14.79
CA GLY A 208 -24.65 -63.73 -15.02
C GLY A 208 -23.87 -63.99 -13.72
N VAL A 209 -23.25 -65.17 -13.60
CA VAL A 209 -22.40 -65.56 -12.46
C VAL A 209 -20.96 -65.05 -12.66
N GLY A 210 -20.83 -63.77 -12.96
CA GLY A 210 -19.55 -63.07 -13.17
C GLY A 210 -19.45 -61.82 -12.31
N ASP A 211 -18.22 -61.35 -12.08
CA ASP A 211 -17.97 -60.07 -11.43
C ASP A 211 -18.60 -58.94 -12.28
N ARG A 212 -19.42 -58.07 -11.67
CA ARG A 212 -20.04 -56.98 -12.43
C ARG A 212 -18.98 -55.91 -12.66
N ARG A 213 -18.67 -55.62 -13.93
CA ARG A 213 -17.67 -54.63 -14.32
C ARG A 213 -18.32 -53.49 -15.08
N VAL A 214 -17.90 -52.26 -14.78
CA VAL A 214 -18.23 -51.04 -15.52
C VAL A 214 -16.93 -50.32 -15.85
N ASP A 215 -16.69 -50.06 -17.14
CA ASP A 215 -15.54 -49.28 -17.62
C ASP A 215 -16.02 -47.91 -18.14
N VAL A 216 -15.40 -46.82 -17.68
CA VAL A 216 -15.69 -45.44 -18.10
C VAL A 216 -14.42 -44.80 -18.66
N ASP A 217 -14.32 -44.71 -19.99
CA ASP A 217 -13.19 -44.12 -20.70
C ASP A 217 -13.36 -42.62 -21.00
N GLY A 218 -12.24 -41.94 -21.24
CA GLY A 218 -12.21 -40.58 -21.82
C GLY A 218 -12.38 -39.44 -20.81
N ILE A 219 -12.19 -39.72 -19.52
CA ILE A 219 -12.39 -38.77 -18.41
C ILE A 219 -11.34 -37.65 -18.45
N ASP A 220 -11.77 -36.39 -18.38
CA ASP A 220 -10.88 -35.21 -18.37
C ASP A 220 -10.18 -34.99 -17.02
N ASN A 221 -10.88 -35.23 -15.90
CA ASN A 221 -10.34 -35.08 -14.55
C ASN A 221 -10.60 -36.35 -13.71
N LEU A 222 -9.69 -37.31 -13.86
CA LEU A 222 -9.80 -38.65 -13.25
C LEU A 222 -9.91 -38.61 -11.72
N GLU A 223 -9.18 -37.72 -11.05
CA GLU A 223 -9.21 -37.61 -9.59
C GLU A 223 -10.54 -37.02 -9.10
N ALA A 224 -11.07 -35.96 -9.74
CA ALA A 224 -12.40 -35.43 -9.40
C ALA A 224 -13.53 -36.44 -9.68
N PHE A 225 -13.32 -37.39 -10.60
CA PHE A 225 -14.30 -38.45 -10.88
C PHE A 225 -14.30 -39.52 -9.80
N LYS A 226 -13.11 -40.01 -9.41
CA LYS A 226 -12.88 -40.86 -8.23
C LYS A 226 -13.46 -40.22 -6.97
N GLU A 227 -13.20 -38.93 -6.74
CA GLU A 227 -13.74 -38.14 -5.62
C GLU A 227 -15.28 -38.06 -5.64
N ALA A 228 -15.90 -37.88 -6.81
CA ALA A 228 -17.35 -37.86 -6.95
C ALA A 228 -17.99 -39.22 -6.62
N VAL A 229 -17.31 -40.33 -6.94
CA VAL A 229 -17.72 -41.68 -6.55
C VAL A 229 -17.52 -41.89 -5.03
N GLU A 230 -16.37 -41.51 -4.45
CA GLU A 230 -16.15 -41.57 -3.00
C GLU A 230 -17.24 -40.81 -2.21
N LEU A 231 -17.67 -39.64 -2.71
CA LEU A 231 -18.72 -38.82 -2.10
C LEU A 231 -20.11 -39.47 -2.08
N MET A 232 -20.38 -40.46 -2.95
CA MET A 232 -21.64 -41.24 -2.89
C MET A 232 -21.70 -42.10 -1.62
N PHE A 233 -20.57 -42.68 -1.22
CA PHE A 233 -20.44 -43.59 -0.08
C PHE A 233 -20.21 -42.87 1.25
N GLU A 234 -19.68 -41.65 1.23
CA GLU A 234 -19.47 -40.82 2.42
C GLU A 234 -20.83 -40.44 3.08
N PRO A 235 -21.05 -40.76 4.37
CA PRO A 235 -22.27 -40.38 5.08
C PRO A 235 -22.34 -38.87 5.34
N ASP A 236 -21.21 -38.20 5.62
CA ASP A 236 -21.14 -36.76 5.90
C ASP A 236 -20.43 -36.01 4.77
N ALA A 237 -21.15 -35.87 3.66
CA ALA A 237 -20.69 -35.15 2.46
C ALA A 237 -20.17 -33.73 2.79
N MET A 238 -20.78 -33.04 3.77
CA MET A 238 -20.34 -31.69 4.17
C MET A 238 -18.97 -31.72 4.88
N ARG A 239 -18.70 -32.70 5.75
CA ARG A 239 -17.38 -32.90 6.36
C ARG A 239 -16.33 -33.26 5.33
N TRP A 240 -16.67 -34.08 4.33
CA TRP A 240 -15.77 -34.43 3.23
C TRP A 240 -15.44 -33.21 2.37
N LEU A 241 -16.46 -32.44 1.95
CA LEU A 241 -16.27 -31.23 1.14
C LEU A 241 -15.48 -30.15 1.88
N ALA A 242 -15.70 -29.98 3.19
CA ALA A 242 -14.91 -29.09 4.04
C ALA A 242 -13.43 -29.51 4.18
N ARG A 243 -13.14 -30.83 4.13
CA ARG A 243 -11.75 -31.36 4.07
C ARG A 243 -11.13 -31.24 2.68
N ALA A 244 -11.94 -31.31 1.61
CA ALA A 244 -11.49 -31.25 0.23
C ALA A 244 -11.18 -29.80 -0.21
N GLY A 245 -11.99 -28.84 0.21
CA GLY A 245 -11.84 -27.43 -0.12
C GLY A 245 -12.47 -27.04 -1.47
N VAL A 246 -12.69 -25.74 -1.64
CA VAL A 246 -13.45 -25.11 -2.74
C VAL A 246 -13.02 -25.62 -4.11
N SER A 247 -11.73 -25.54 -4.46
CA SER A 247 -11.27 -25.97 -5.79
C SER A 247 -11.41 -27.48 -6.08
N ARG A 248 -11.64 -28.35 -5.09
CA ARG A 248 -12.01 -29.76 -5.32
C ARG A 248 -13.53 -29.90 -5.43
N ALA A 249 -14.29 -29.26 -4.52
CA ALA A 249 -15.75 -29.22 -4.58
C ALA A 249 -16.29 -28.71 -5.94
N ILE A 250 -15.65 -27.72 -6.57
CA ILE A 250 -16.03 -27.23 -7.91
C ILE A 250 -15.80 -28.30 -9.00
N ALA A 251 -14.73 -29.09 -8.91
CA ALA A 251 -14.45 -30.16 -9.86
C ALA A 251 -15.37 -31.36 -9.67
N VAL A 252 -15.66 -31.73 -8.42
CA VAL A 252 -16.66 -32.74 -8.05
C VAL A 252 -18.07 -32.29 -8.48
N LEU A 253 -18.39 -30.99 -8.45
CA LEU A 253 -19.65 -30.44 -8.97
C LEU A 253 -19.79 -30.63 -10.50
N GLU A 254 -18.75 -30.35 -11.28
CA GLU A 254 -18.77 -30.57 -12.74
C GLU A 254 -18.96 -32.07 -13.06
N VAL A 255 -18.26 -32.95 -12.35
CA VAL A 255 -18.47 -34.41 -12.52
C VAL A 255 -19.89 -34.81 -12.09
N SER A 256 -20.35 -34.39 -10.91
CA SER A 256 -21.67 -34.76 -10.37
C SER A 256 -22.81 -34.34 -11.30
N SER A 257 -22.66 -33.20 -11.98
CA SER A 257 -23.53 -32.78 -13.08
C SER A 257 -23.48 -33.76 -14.26
N SER A 258 -22.28 -34.13 -14.72
CA SER A 258 -22.14 -35.05 -15.87
C SER A 258 -22.65 -36.47 -15.63
N ILE A 259 -22.62 -36.97 -14.39
CA ILE A 259 -23.09 -38.31 -14.01
C ILE A 259 -24.48 -38.32 -13.32
N MET A 260 -25.20 -37.20 -13.32
CA MET A 260 -26.54 -37.08 -12.71
C MET A 260 -26.58 -37.58 -11.25
N PHE A 261 -25.69 -37.03 -10.42
CA PHE A 261 -25.57 -37.31 -8.98
C PHE A 261 -26.14 -36.15 -8.17
N ASP A 262 -27.46 -36.08 -8.06
CA ASP A 262 -28.18 -34.91 -7.52
C ASP A 262 -27.78 -34.57 -6.07
N ARG A 263 -27.67 -35.57 -5.19
CA ARG A 263 -27.13 -35.39 -3.81
C ARG A 263 -25.73 -34.78 -3.81
N GLY A 264 -24.89 -35.13 -4.79
CA GLY A 264 -23.55 -34.56 -4.97
C GLY A 264 -23.60 -33.11 -5.42
N ILE A 265 -24.46 -32.80 -6.39
CA ILE A 265 -24.71 -31.43 -6.88
C ILE A 265 -25.19 -30.53 -5.73
N GLU A 266 -26.23 -30.94 -5.00
CA GLU A 266 -26.76 -30.21 -3.83
C GLU A 266 -25.70 -29.99 -2.76
N SER A 267 -24.97 -31.05 -2.38
CA SER A 267 -23.94 -30.97 -1.33
C SER A 267 -22.80 -30.04 -1.74
N CYS A 268 -22.33 -30.14 -2.99
CA CYS A 268 -21.26 -29.27 -3.50
C CYS A 268 -21.72 -27.81 -3.58
N LEU A 269 -22.89 -27.51 -4.14
CA LEU A 269 -23.43 -26.15 -4.23
C LEU A 269 -23.61 -25.54 -2.84
N LYS A 270 -24.20 -26.28 -1.89
CA LYS A 270 -24.40 -25.84 -0.51
C LYS A 270 -23.10 -25.60 0.26
N TYR A 271 -22.07 -26.42 0.02
CA TYR A 271 -20.74 -26.17 0.57
C TYR A 271 -20.11 -24.91 -0.05
N ILE A 272 -20.17 -24.78 -1.37
CA ILE A 272 -19.63 -23.65 -2.14
C ILE A 272 -20.32 -22.33 -1.72
N GLU A 273 -21.63 -22.31 -1.56
CA GLU A 273 -22.43 -21.20 -1.03
C GLU A 273 -21.94 -20.73 0.35
N ALA A 274 -21.62 -21.67 1.24
CA ALA A 274 -21.28 -21.39 2.64
C ALA A 274 -19.83 -20.90 2.89
N VAL A 275 -18.97 -20.84 1.85
CA VAL A 275 -17.53 -20.55 2.01
C VAL A 275 -17.03 -19.42 1.08
N PRO A 276 -15.98 -18.67 1.46
CA PRO A 276 -15.33 -17.70 0.58
C PRO A 276 -14.57 -18.40 -0.56
N TRP A 277 -14.42 -17.72 -1.69
CA TRP A 277 -13.65 -18.20 -2.86
C TRP A 277 -12.54 -17.21 -3.20
N ASN A 278 -11.50 -17.66 -3.91
CA ASN A 278 -10.54 -16.77 -4.59
C ASN A 278 -10.86 -16.58 -6.07
N GLU A 279 -10.26 -15.59 -6.73
CA GLU A 279 -10.48 -15.24 -8.15
C GLU A 279 -10.37 -16.45 -9.10
N ASN A 280 -9.44 -17.38 -8.84
CA ASN A 280 -9.25 -18.58 -9.66
C ASN A 280 -10.32 -19.67 -9.38
N GLU A 281 -10.94 -19.66 -8.21
CA GLU A 281 -12.14 -20.49 -7.93
C GLU A 281 -13.40 -19.84 -8.52
N GLU A 282 -13.50 -18.52 -8.51
CA GLU A 282 -14.57 -17.76 -9.15
C GLU A 282 -14.59 -17.97 -10.68
N GLU A 283 -13.43 -17.92 -11.36
CA GLU A 283 -13.34 -18.22 -12.80
C GLU A 283 -13.64 -19.69 -13.12
N LYS A 284 -13.26 -20.64 -12.25
CA LYS A 284 -13.67 -22.04 -12.39
C LYS A 284 -15.18 -22.21 -12.24
N LEU A 285 -15.79 -21.53 -11.26
CA LEU A 285 -17.25 -21.51 -11.11
C LEU A 285 -17.93 -20.93 -12.34
N LYS A 286 -17.48 -19.78 -12.88
CA LYS A 286 -17.98 -19.23 -14.15
C LYS A 286 -17.88 -20.24 -15.30
N HIS A 287 -16.79 -21.00 -15.38
CA HIS A 287 -16.62 -22.04 -16.41
C HIS A 287 -17.64 -23.19 -16.24
N VAL A 288 -17.82 -23.70 -15.02
CA VAL A 288 -18.80 -24.78 -14.73
C VAL A 288 -20.23 -24.29 -14.98
N PHE A 289 -20.61 -23.11 -14.50
CA PHE A 289 -21.93 -22.52 -14.73
C PHE A 289 -22.21 -22.11 -16.20
N ALA A 290 -21.18 -22.00 -17.04
CA ALA A 290 -21.32 -21.81 -18.48
C ALA A 290 -21.44 -23.15 -19.27
N ARG A 291 -21.28 -24.29 -18.60
CA ARG A 291 -21.26 -25.64 -19.21
C ARG A 291 -22.35 -26.57 -18.67
N CYS A 292 -22.65 -26.45 -17.38
CA CYS A 292 -23.62 -27.25 -16.65
C CYS A 292 -24.88 -26.44 -16.36
N THR A 293 -26.05 -27.05 -16.54
CA THR A 293 -27.33 -26.51 -16.07
C THR A 293 -27.65 -27.10 -14.70
N PHE A 294 -27.86 -26.23 -13.71
CA PHE A 294 -28.30 -26.59 -12.37
C PHE A 294 -29.73 -26.07 -12.14
N ASP A 295 -30.46 -26.64 -11.17
CA ASP A 295 -31.74 -26.06 -10.76
C ASP A 295 -31.52 -24.67 -10.13
N GLU A 296 -32.35 -23.71 -10.52
CA GLU A 296 -32.25 -22.32 -10.09
C GLU A 296 -32.43 -22.22 -8.56
N SER A 297 -33.31 -23.03 -7.95
CA SER A 297 -33.56 -22.96 -6.50
C SER A 297 -32.36 -23.41 -5.65
N VAL A 298 -31.52 -24.31 -6.18
CA VAL A 298 -30.32 -24.84 -5.48
C VAL A 298 -29.08 -23.97 -5.74
N CYS A 299 -28.97 -23.33 -6.90
CA CYS A 299 -27.77 -22.58 -7.28
C CYS A 299 -27.89 -21.05 -7.17
N LYS A 300 -29.08 -20.51 -6.86
CA LYS A 300 -29.38 -19.07 -6.79
C LYS A 300 -28.33 -18.23 -6.07
N ASP A 301 -27.99 -18.58 -4.83
CA ASP A 301 -27.11 -17.75 -4.00
C ASP A 301 -25.62 -17.89 -4.37
N VAL A 302 -25.25 -18.99 -5.04
CA VAL A 302 -23.96 -19.12 -5.73
C VAL A 302 -23.94 -18.21 -6.96
N LEU A 303 -25.00 -18.20 -7.78
CA LEU A 303 -25.14 -17.30 -8.93
C LEU A 303 -25.15 -15.82 -8.52
N ALA A 304 -25.84 -15.45 -7.44
CA ALA A 304 -25.89 -14.07 -6.93
C ALA A 304 -24.51 -13.54 -6.50
N ARG A 305 -23.59 -14.44 -6.11
CA ARG A 305 -22.18 -14.12 -5.82
C ARG A 305 -21.29 -14.08 -7.08
N LEU A 306 -21.62 -14.84 -8.13
CA LEU A 306 -20.88 -14.85 -9.41
C LEU A 306 -21.31 -13.73 -10.36
N GLN A 307 -22.55 -13.26 -10.25
CA GLN A 307 -23.07 -12.14 -11.01
C GLN A 307 -22.35 -10.86 -10.58
N GLN A 308 -21.55 -10.29 -11.48
CA GLN A 308 -21.09 -8.91 -11.36
C GLN A 308 -22.32 -8.01 -11.22
N GLN A 309 -22.45 -7.36 -10.06
CA GLN A 309 -23.54 -6.44 -9.76
C GLN A 309 -23.42 -5.19 -10.62
N CYS A 310 -23.90 -5.28 -11.86
CA CYS A 310 -23.90 -4.22 -12.87
C CYS A 310 -24.95 -3.13 -12.56
N THR A 311 -24.90 -2.63 -11.33
CA THR A 311 -25.44 -1.32 -10.99
C THR A 311 -24.56 -0.24 -11.61
N SER A 312 -25.15 0.86 -12.05
CA SER A 312 -24.44 2.05 -12.52
C SER A 312 -23.80 2.86 -11.37
N GLY A 313 -23.30 2.17 -10.34
CA GLY A 313 -22.88 2.72 -9.04
C GLY A 313 -21.47 2.31 -8.60
N SER A 314 -20.67 1.64 -9.45
CA SER A 314 -19.27 1.34 -9.12
C SER A 314 -18.41 2.62 -9.05
N GLU A 315 -18.65 3.58 -9.95
CA GLU A 315 -18.00 4.90 -9.91
C GLU A 315 -18.45 5.70 -8.68
N ASP A 316 -19.75 5.61 -8.36
CA ASP A 316 -20.39 6.27 -7.22
C ASP A 316 -19.89 5.72 -5.88
N LEU A 317 -19.76 4.39 -5.73
CA LEU A 317 -19.17 3.76 -4.54
C LEU A 317 -17.77 4.30 -4.24
N THR A 318 -16.96 4.58 -5.26
CA THR A 318 -15.63 5.19 -5.05
C THR A 318 -15.74 6.61 -4.50
N VAL A 319 -16.69 7.41 -5.00
CA VAL A 319 -16.99 8.77 -4.50
C VAL A 319 -17.50 8.69 -3.05
N GLN A 320 -18.49 7.85 -2.77
CA GLN A 320 -19.07 7.63 -1.43
C GLN A 320 -18.01 7.19 -0.40
N LEU A 321 -17.10 6.29 -0.76
CA LEU A 321 -15.99 5.88 0.11
C LEU A 321 -15.03 7.04 0.40
N VAL A 322 -14.63 7.80 -0.62
CA VAL A 322 -13.76 8.96 -0.45
C VAL A 322 -14.45 10.07 0.37
N GLU A 323 -15.73 10.32 0.15
CA GLU A 323 -16.55 11.28 0.92
C GLU A 323 -16.67 10.87 2.39
N SER A 324 -16.93 9.58 2.66
CA SER A 324 -16.98 9.02 4.02
C SER A 324 -15.64 9.18 4.76
N ILE A 325 -14.52 9.02 4.05
CA ILE A 325 -13.17 9.16 4.60
C ILE A 325 -12.78 10.62 4.80
N THR A 326 -13.19 11.55 3.92
CA THR A 326 -12.89 12.98 4.08
C THR A 326 -13.73 13.62 5.19
N SER A 327 -15.01 13.28 5.27
CA SER A 327 -15.96 13.78 6.29
C SER A 327 -15.67 13.24 7.70
N GLY A 328 -15.25 11.98 7.84
CA GLY A 328 -15.09 11.26 9.11
C GLY A 328 -14.31 11.98 10.22
N THR A 329 -14.57 11.59 11.47
CA THR A 329 -14.04 12.28 12.67
C THR A 329 -12.82 11.61 13.31
N ASN A 330 -12.62 10.30 13.13
CA ASN A 330 -11.48 9.58 13.71
C ASN A 330 -10.25 9.65 12.79
N ASN A 331 -9.22 10.36 13.22
CA ASN A 331 -7.99 10.57 12.41
C ASN A 331 -7.15 9.30 12.21
N GLY A 332 -7.24 8.31 13.10
CA GLY A 332 -6.53 7.03 12.96
C GLY A 332 -7.20 6.16 11.90
N ALA A 333 -8.48 5.84 12.11
CA ALA A 333 -9.28 5.06 11.17
C ALA A 333 -9.31 5.69 9.76
N ARG A 334 -9.39 7.03 9.67
CA ARG A 334 -9.26 7.74 8.38
C ARG A 334 -7.95 7.42 7.68
N LYS A 335 -6.79 7.47 8.37
CA LYS A 335 -5.48 7.25 7.72
C LYS A 335 -5.27 5.79 7.29
N GLU A 336 -5.84 4.84 8.02
CA GLU A 336 -5.89 3.43 7.62
C GLU A 336 -6.78 3.24 6.37
N MET A 337 -7.98 3.81 6.36
CA MET A 337 -8.89 3.78 5.21
C MET A 337 -8.34 4.52 3.98
N GLN A 338 -7.67 5.66 4.16
CA GLN A 338 -6.95 6.39 3.11
C GLN A 338 -5.88 5.51 2.47
N SER A 339 -5.09 4.79 3.28
CA SER A 339 -4.07 3.87 2.79
C SER A 339 -4.66 2.67 2.06
N LEU A 340 -5.79 2.14 2.51
CA LEU A 340 -6.50 1.03 1.85
C LEU A 340 -7.04 1.47 0.48
N VAL A 341 -7.81 2.57 0.44
CA VAL A 341 -8.41 3.07 -0.81
C VAL A 341 -7.35 3.53 -1.81
N SER A 342 -6.28 4.21 -1.38
CA SER A 342 -5.15 4.52 -2.29
C SER A 342 -4.36 3.29 -2.75
N GLY A 343 -4.37 2.19 -1.98
CA GLY A 343 -3.81 0.91 -2.41
C GLY A 343 -4.64 0.24 -3.49
N LEU A 344 -5.98 0.25 -3.34
CA LEU A 344 -6.93 -0.24 -4.33
C LEU A 344 -6.86 0.58 -5.62
N LEU A 345 -7.04 1.90 -5.54
CA LEU A 345 -7.04 2.85 -6.67
C LEU A 345 -5.66 3.12 -7.29
N SER A 346 -4.66 2.27 -7.01
CA SER A 346 -3.33 2.38 -7.61
C SER A 346 -3.28 1.69 -8.97
N LYS A 347 -2.64 2.31 -9.96
CA LYS A 347 -2.26 1.69 -11.25
C LYS A 347 -1.36 0.44 -11.11
N SER A 348 -0.83 0.17 -9.92
CA SER A 348 -0.08 -1.06 -9.59
C SER A 348 -0.91 -2.14 -8.89
N SER A 349 -2.22 -1.94 -8.74
CA SER A 349 -3.12 -2.87 -8.07
C SER A 349 -3.41 -4.08 -8.97
N VAL A 350 -3.22 -5.29 -8.46
CA VAL A 350 -3.54 -6.54 -9.17
C VAL A 350 -5.04 -6.64 -9.47
N TYR A 351 -5.87 -5.96 -8.67
CA TYR A 351 -7.33 -5.95 -8.77
C TYR A 351 -7.89 -5.04 -9.86
N HIS A 352 -7.10 -4.15 -10.45
CA HIS A 352 -7.57 -3.25 -11.52
C HIS A 352 -7.11 -3.73 -12.90
N LYS A 353 -8.08 -3.87 -13.81
CA LYS A 353 -7.84 -4.10 -15.24
C LYS A 353 -8.23 -2.89 -16.11
N ASP A 354 -9.29 -2.17 -15.71
CA ASP A 354 -9.73 -0.94 -16.37
C ASP A 354 -9.91 0.21 -15.36
N PHE A 355 -9.59 1.43 -15.80
CA PHE A 355 -9.72 2.69 -15.03
C PHE A 355 -10.74 3.66 -15.68
N SER A 356 -11.53 3.18 -16.64
CA SER A 356 -12.45 3.98 -17.46
C SER A 356 -13.68 4.53 -16.72
N GLY A 357 -13.80 4.27 -15.41
CA GLY A 357 -14.98 4.61 -14.58
C GLY A 357 -14.63 5.17 -13.20
N LEU A 358 -13.58 6.01 -13.10
CA LEU A 358 -13.44 6.89 -11.94
C LEU A 358 -14.21 8.19 -12.20
N ASN A 359 -15.28 8.42 -11.42
CA ASN A 359 -16.10 9.63 -11.52
C ASN A 359 -15.27 10.88 -11.16
N LYS A 360 -14.71 11.51 -12.20
CA LYS A 360 -13.88 12.72 -12.11
C LYS A 360 -14.63 13.85 -11.39
N GLU A 361 -15.88 14.09 -11.76
CA GLU A 361 -16.68 15.20 -11.22
C GLU A 361 -16.99 15.00 -9.73
N GLY A 362 -17.32 13.78 -9.31
CA GLY A 362 -17.54 13.46 -7.89
C GLY A 362 -16.29 13.66 -7.04
N LEU A 363 -15.11 13.23 -7.52
CA LEU A 363 -13.83 13.48 -6.83
C LEU A 363 -13.51 14.97 -6.76
N TYR A 364 -13.76 15.74 -7.82
CA TYR A 364 -13.59 17.20 -7.80
C TYR A 364 -14.61 17.91 -6.92
N GLN A 365 -15.84 17.42 -6.81
CA GLN A 365 -16.82 17.97 -5.90
C GLN A 365 -16.40 17.77 -4.43
N ILE A 366 -15.83 16.61 -4.07
CA ILE A 366 -15.24 16.40 -2.74
C ILE A 366 -14.03 17.33 -2.53
N CYS A 367 -13.20 17.58 -3.56
CA CYS A 367 -12.12 18.57 -3.49
C CYS A 367 -12.65 19.98 -3.18
N ARG A 368 -13.67 20.43 -3.91
CA ARG A 368 -14.31 21.74 -3.70
C ARG A 368 -14.91 21.85 -2.30
N SER A 369 -15.63 20.82 -1.82
CA SER A 369 -16.15 20.80 -0.44
C SER A 369 -15.05 20.90 0.62
N CYS A 370 -13.95 20.14 0.47
CA CYS A 370 -12.80 20.22 1.39
C CYS A 370 -12.10 21.60 1.34
N LEU A 371 -12.12 22.26 0.19
CA LEU A 371 -11.52 23.58 -0.04
C LEU A 371 -12.38 24.71 0.53
N SER A 372 -13.69 24.70 0.30
CA SER A 372 -14.63 25.65 0.92
C SER A 372 -14.53 25.59 2.45
N SER A 373 -14.55 24.40 3.04
CA SER A 373 -14.35 24.25 4.49
C SER A 373 -12.95 24.63 4.97
N LEU A 374 -11.93 24.67 4.10
CA LEU A 374 -10.62 25.21 4.45
C LEU A 374 -10.64 26.76 4.44
N VAL A 375 -11.33 27.38 3.48
CA VAL A 375 -11.54 28.84 3.45
C VAL A 375 -12.36 29.30 4.66
N GLU A 376 -13.49 28.64 4.94
CA GLU A 376 -14.35 28.91 6.10
C GLU A 376 -13.56 28.86 7.42
N LEU A 377 -12.71 27.85 7.61
CA LEU A 377 -11.86 27.71 8.80
C LEU A 377 -10.84 28.84 8.98
N PHE A 378 -10.37 29.49 7.90
CA PHE A 378 -9.49 30.66 8.01
C PHE A 378 -10.28 31.97 8.21
N MET A 379 -11.53 32.04 7.71
CA MET A 379 -12.43 33.17 7.94
C MET A 379 -12.97 33.23 9.38
N GLU A 380 -13.13 32.08 10.06
CA GLU A 380 -13.55 31.97 11.47
C GLU A 380 -12.68 32.80 12.44
N ASP A 381 -11.39 32.98 12.11
CA ASP A 381 -10.40 33.75 12.90
C ASP A 381 -10.44 35.28 12.61
N SER A 382 -11.26 35.73 11.65
CA SER A 382 -11.30 37.12 11.16
C SER A 382 -12.45 37.97 11.71
N GLU A 383 -13.53 37.35 12.19
CA GLU A 383 -14.70 38.06 12.73
C GLU A 383 -14.55 38.35 14.24
N PRO A 384 -14.78 39.59 14.71
CA PRO A 384 -14.71 39.91 16.13
C PRO A 384 -15.93 39.32 16.87
N VAL A 385 -15.68 38.47 17.87
CA VAL A 385 -16.73 37.84 18.68
C VAL A 385 -17.35 38.84 19.68
N GLU A 386 -18.27 39.67 19.18
CA GLU A 386 -19.05 40.64 19.97
C GLU A 386 -20.36 40.06 20.57
N ASP A 387 -20.47 38.74 20.75
CA ASP A 387 -21.47 38.18 21.69
C ASP A 387 -20.93 36.98 22.48
N ALA A 388 -20.80 37.17 23.80
CA ALA A 388 -20.44 36.14 24.78
C ALA A 388 -21.67 35.49 25.44
N GLY A 389 -22.89 35.75 24.94
CA GLY A 389 -24.16 35.46 25.59
C GLY A 389 -24.82 34.12 25.22
N GLN A 390 -24.59 33.54 24.04
CA GLN A 390 -25.32 32.34 23.58
C GLN A 390 -24.53 31.42 22.60
N ALA A 391 -23.53 30.70 23.10
CA ALA A 391 -22.87 29.61 22.39
C ALA A 391 -23.39 28.22 22.84
N MET A 392 -24.49 27.75 22.22
CA MET A 392 -25.16 26.48 22.56
C MET A 392 -24.38 25.24 22.06
N THR A 393 -23.38 24.80 22.84
CA THR A 393 -22.90 23.40 22.94
C THR A 393 -22.85 22.56 21.65
N THR A 394 -22.21 23.05 20.57
CA THR A 394 -22.03 22.26 19.33
C THR A 394 -20.75 22.51 18.53
N SER A 395 -19.87 23.45 18.91
CA SER A 395 -18.58 23.62 18.22
C SER A 395 -17.70 22.38 18.39
N ASP A 396 -17.18 21.84 17.28
CA ASP A 396 -16.29 20.66 17.28
C ASP A 396 -15.08 20.96 18.16
N SER A 397 -14.89 20.18 19.22
CA SER A 397 -14.07 20.53 20.40
C SER A 397 -12.56 20.47 20.17
N ARG A 398 -12.15 20.54 18.91
CA ARG A 398 -10.78 20.38 18.41
C ARG A 398 -10.14 21.73 18.13
N PRO A 399 -8.84 21.89 18.42
CA PRO A 399 -8.09 23.07 18.01
C PRO A 399 -8.25 23.35 16.51
N MET A 400 -8.42 24.61 16.14
CA MET A 400 -8.51 25.08 14.75
C MET A 400 -7.39 24.52 13.86
N ILE A 401 -6.16 24.41 14.39
CA ILE A 401 -5.02 23.79 13.69
C ILE A 401 -5.20 22.30 13.38
N GLU A 402 -5.96 21.55 14.18
CA GLU A 402 -6.35 20.17 13.84
C GLU A 402 -7.39 20.16 12.71
N ARG A 403 -8.38 21.07 12.77
CA ARG A 403 -9.41 21.23 11.72
C ARG A 403 -8.78 21.60 10.37
N VAL A 404 -7.86 22.58 10.36
CA VAL A 404 -7.06 22.97 9.18
C VAL A 404 -6.15 21.84 8.70
N SER A 405 -5.45 21.14 9.60
CA SER A 405 -4.61 19.99 9.21
C SER A 405 -5.44 18.82 8.66
N LYS A 406 -6.68 18.61 9.13
CA LYS A 406 -7.61 17.60 8.57
C LYS A 406 -7.95 17.93 7.12
N GLN A 407 -8.37 19.16 6.82
CA GLN A 407 -8.74 19.54 5.45
C GLN A 407 -7.52 19.61 4.52
N THR A 408 -6.36 20.04 5.03
CA THR A 408 -5.09 19.99 4.29
C THR A 408 -4.68 18.56 3.93
N GLU A 409 -4.85 17.60 4.86
CA GLU A 409 -4.58 16.19 4.59
C GLU A 409 -5.63 15.56 3.66
N ASN A 410 -6.90 15.96 3.72
CA ASN A 410 -7.94 15.57 2.75
C ASN A 410 -7.56 16.04 1.34
N LEU A 411 -7.33 17.34 1.15
CA LEU A 411 -6.99 17.95 -0.13
C LEU A 411 -5.72 17.35 -0.74
N LYS A 412 -4.68 17.10 0.08
CA LYS A 412 -3.47 16.41 -0.38
C LYS A 412 -3.77 14.96 -0.82
N TRP A 413 -4.56 14.22 -0.05
CA TRP A 413 -4.89 12.82 -0.38
C TRP A 413 -5.71 12.71 -1.67
N LEU A 414 -6.69 13.60 -1.86
CA LEU A 414 -7.45 13.73 -3.10
C LEU A 414 -6.54 14.08 -4.29
N PHE A 415 -5.60 15.01 -4.11
CA PHE A 415 -4.59 15.34 -5.12
C PHE A 415 -3.72 14.12 -5.47
N ASP A 416 -3.26 13.36 -4.48
CA ASP A 416 -2.45 12.16 -4.72
C ASP A 416 -3.27 11.04 -5.42
N ILE A 417 -4.59 10.94 -5.21
CA ILE A 417 -5.49 10.05 -5.99
C ILE A 417 -5.60 10.52 -7.44
N LEU A 418 -5.96 11.79 -7.67
CA LEU A 418 -6.13 12.38 -9.00
C LEU A 418 -4.82 12.32 -9.79
N LEU A 419 -3.69 12.62 -9.15
CA LEU A 419 -2.36 12.62 -9.77
C LEU A 419 -1.90 11.22 -10.17
N ASN A 420 -2.25 10.19 -9.40
CA ASN A 420 -1.91 8.81 -9.76
C ASN A 420 -2.79 8.25 -10.87
N ASN A 421 -4.01 8.78 -11.04
CA ASN A 421 -4.92 8.43 -12.13
C ASN A 421 -4.82 9.38 -13.34
N ASP A 422 -3.87 10.32 -13.34
CA ASP A 422 -3.61 11.34 -14.38
C ASP A 422 -4.77 12.33 -14.62
N MET A 423 -5.64 12.52 -13.62
CA MET A 423 -6.85 13.36 -13.65
C MET A 423 -6.68 14.75 -12.98
N ALA A 424 -5.45 15.09 -12.55
CA ALA A 424 -5.15 16.24 -11.67
C ALA A 424 -5.01 17.61 -12.37
N GLU A 425 -5.46 17.76 -13.63
CA GLU A 425 -5.32 18.99 -14.41
C GLU A 425 -6.10 20.18 -13.83
N GLU A 426 -7.40 19.98 -13.54
CA GLU A 426 -8.29 21.00 -12.95
C GLU A 426 -7.93 21.32 -11.49
N TYR A 427 -7.27 20.41 -10.77
CA TYR A 427 -6.82 20.68 -9.40
C TYR A 427 -5.81 21.83 -9.36
N VAL A 428 -4.95 21.96 -10.38
CA VAL A 428 -3.99 23.07 -10.45
C VAL A 428 -4.70 24.39 -10.66
N ASP A 429 -5.80 24.41 -11.42
CA ASP A 429 -6.61 25.59 -11.67
C ASP A 429 -7.43 25.99 -10.44
N MET A 430 -8.12 25.01 -9.84
CA MET A 430 -8.83 25.15 -8.56
C MET A 430 -7.92 25.67 -7.44
N TRP A 431 -6.64 25.25 -7.40
CA TRP A 431 -5.68 25.70 -6.38
C TRP A 431 -4.99 27.02 -6.73
N ALA A 432 -4.83 27.35 -8.01
CA ALA A 432 -4.29 28.64 -8.45
C ALA A 432 -5.28 29.79 -8.15
N ASN A 433 -6.56 29.57 -8.41
CA ASN A 433 -7.64 30.53 -8.22
C ASN A 433 -8.15 30.55 -6.76
N GLN A 434 -7.27 30.92 -5.81
CA GLN A 434 -7.54 30.92 -4.35
C GLN A 434 -7.08 32.23 -3.67
N ASP A 435 -7.55 33.37 -4.19
CA ASP A 435 -7.14 34.70 -3.75
C ASP A 435 -7.42 34.95 -2.26
N GLU A 436 -8.47 34.37 -1.69
CA GLU A 436 -8.78 34.44 -0.26
C GLU A 436 -7.71 33.75 0.60
N LEU A 437 -7.31 32.52 0.24
CA LEU A 437 -6.27 31.78 0.96
C LEU A 437 -4.90 32.45 0.80
N ILE A 438 -4.60 33.02 -0.37
CA ILE A 438 -3.36 33.77 -0.63
C ILE A 438 -3.35 35.07 0.21
N THR A 439 -4.47 35.79 0.26
CA THR A 439 -4.62 37.02 1.06
C THR A 439 -4.56 36.76 2.56
N MET A 440 -5.10 35.63 3.03
CA MET A 440 -5.02 35.21 4.43
C MET A 440 -3.64 34.63 4.78
N HIS A 441 -2.91 34.04 3.82
CA HIS A 441 -1.54 33.58 4.03
C HIS A 441 -0.64 34.69 4.57
N GLU A 442 -0.68 35.91 4.00
CA GLU A 442 0.15 37.02 4.50
C GLU A 442 -0.10 37.38 5.98
N LYS A 443 -1.31 37.13 6.49
CA LYS A 443 -1.76 37.50 7.84
C LYS A 443 -1.66 36.34 8.85
N ALA A 444 -1.78 35.10 8.38
CA ALA A 444 -1.91 33.91 9.22
C ALA A 444 -0.61 33.53 9.95
N SER A 445 -0.75 32.83 11.09
CA SER A 445 0.41 32.32 11.83
C SER A 445 1.23 31.32 11.00
N PRO A 446 2.56 31.25 11.17
CA PRO A 446 3.41 30.34 10.39
C PRO A 446 3.00 28.86 10.44
N MET A 447 2.28 28.43 11.48
CA MET A 447 1.75 27.06 11.59
C MET A 447 0.61 26.78 10.60
N PHE A 448 -0.27 27.75 10.36
CA PHE A 448 -1.35 27.62 9.37
C PHE A 448 -0.83 27.77 7.94
N ARG A 449 0.03 28.77 7.72
CA ARG A 449 0.68 29.02 6.43
C ARG A 449 1.45 27.80 5.90
N TYR A 450 2.19 27.15 6.80
CA TYR A 450 2.92 25.93 6.54
C TYR A 450 2.02 24.81 5.98
N GLU A 451 0.79 24.63 6.49
CA GLU A 451 -0.13 23.59 5.98
C GLU A 451 -0.57 23.89 4.54
N LEU A 452 -0.97 25.13 4.21
CA LEU A 452 -1.26 25.55 2.83
C LEU A 452 -0.05 25.31 1.91
N SER A 453 1.14 25.69 2.37
CA SER A 453 2.40 25.50 1.64
C SER A 453 2.74 24.01 1.37
N ARG A 454 2.20 23.04 2.12
CA ARG A 454 2.37 21.60 1.80
C ARG A 454 1.59 21.17 0.55
N ILE A 455 0.41 21.77 0.30
CA ILE A 455 -0.38 21.51 -0.91
C ILE A 455 0.35 22.15 -2.11
N SER A 456 0.69 23.44 -2.03
CA SER A 456 1.45 24.14 -3.06
C SER A 456 2.77 23.45 -3.41
N ALA A 457 3.50 22.92 -2.42
CA ALA A 457 4.71 22.13 -2.64
C ALA A 457 4.43 20.82 -3.41
N SER A 458 3.32 20.14 -3.11
CA SER A 458 2.90 18.93 -3.83
C SER A 458 2.53 19.25 -5.29
N VAL A 459 1.84 20.36 -5.54
CA VAL A 459 1.45 20.84 -6.88
C VAL A 459 2.68 21.23 -7.70
N PHE A 460 3.62 22.03 -7.16
CA PHE A 460 4.86 22.38 -7.85
C PHE A 460 5.74 21.16 -8.16
N ILE A 461 5.78 20.15 -7.28
CA ILE A 461 6.47 18.88 -7.55
C ILE A 461 5.84 18.13 -8.72
N ALA A 462 4.51 18.07 -8.80
CA ALA A 462 3.81 17.36 -9.86
C ALA A 462 4.00 18.02 -11.24
N LEU A 463 3.92 19.36 -11.28
CA LEU A 463 4.17 20.17 -12.48
C LEU A 463 5.62 20.08 -12.95
N GLY A 464 6.59 20.22 -12.05
CA GLY A 464 8.02 20.17 -12.41
C GLY A 464 8.47 18.79 -12.91
N LYS A 465 7.80 17.72 -12.47
CA LYS A 465 7.98 16.36 -13.00
C LYS A 465 7.27 16.12 -14.34
N GLY A 466 6.49 17.07 -14.83
CA GLY A 466 5.64 16.89 -16.02
C GLY A 466 4.51 15.88 -15.84
N ARG A 467 4.09 15.58 -14.60
CA ARG A 467 2.97 14.65 -14.31
C ARG A 467 1.59 15.31 -14.47
N ILE A 468 1.53 16.63 -14.56
CA ILE A 468 0.29 17.37 -14.87
C ILE A 468 0.59 18.27 -16.07
N GLN A 469 -0.35 18.28 -17.01
CA GLN A 469 -0.37 19.24 -18.12
C GLN A 469 -1.55 20.18 -17.89
N CYS A 470 -1.31 21.48 -17.89
CA CYS A 470 -2.34 22.51 -17.76
C CYS A 470 -1.95 23.79 -18.53
N PRO A 471 -2.91 24.69 -18.83
CA PRO A 471 -2.68 25.89 -19.63
C PRO A 471 -1.52 26.77 -19.14
N SER A 472 -0.99 27.60 -20.04
CA SER A 472 0.09 28.53 -19.65
C SER A 472 -0.40 29.55 -18.62
N ASP A 473 -1.66 29.96 -18.70
CA ASP A 473 -2.23 30.99 -17.84
C ASP A 473 -2.48 30.44 -16.43
N THR A 474 -3.06 29.24 -16.29
CA THR A 474 -3.14 28.49 -15.02
C THR A 474 -1.78 28.33 -14.35
N ARG A 475 -0.73 27.99 -15.11
CA ARG A 475 0.65 27.91 -14.57
C ARG A 475 1.19 29.28 -14.15
N SER A 476 0.86 30.34 -14.90
CA SER A 476 1.25 31.72 -14.56
C SER A 476 0.57 32.20 -13.28
N GLN A 477 -0.74 31.93 -13.13
CA GLN A 477 -1.55 32.24 -11.95
C GLN A 477 -1.02 31.52 -10.70
N LEU A 478 -0.76 30.21 -10.80
CA LEU A 478 -0.18 29.43 -9.70
C LEU A 478 1.14 30.04 -9.21
N PHE A 479 2.03 30.44 -10.12
CA PHE A 479 3.28 31.11 -9.73
C PHE A 479 3.05 32.52 -9.19
N HIS A 480 2.09 33.27 -9.72
CA HIS A 480 1.78 34.61 -9.21
C HIS A 480 1.27 34.57 -7.76
N GLY A 481 0.33 33.68 -7.45
CA GLY A 481 -0.24 33.52 -6.11
C GLY A 481 0.68 32.80 -5.11
N TRP A 482 1.22 31.64 -5.49
CA TRP A 482 1.84 30.71 -4.53
C TRP A 482 3.37 30.69 -4.51
N PHE A 483 4.06 31.37 -5.43
CA PHE A 483 5.53 31.40 -5.40
C PHE A 483 6.06 32.15 -4.16
N ARG A 484 5.55 33.35 -3.88
CA ARG A 484 5.97 34.14 -2.71
C ARG A 484 5.66 33.43 -1.38
N PRO A 485 4.47 32.86 -1.13
CA PRO A 485 4.20 31.92 -0.05
C PRO A 485 5.24 30.78 0.07
N MET A 486 5.55 30.10 -1.05
CA MET A 486 6.52 29.00 -1.12
C MET A 486 7.93 29.44 -0.72
N LEU A 487 8.38 30.61 -1.19
CA LEU A 487 9.65 31.19 -0.76
C LEU A 487 9.64 31.46 0.75
N MET A 488 8.60 32.10 1.28
CA MET A 488 8.53 32.49 2.69
C MET A 488 8.52 31.30 3.65
N ASP A 489 7.74 30.25 3.37
CA ASP A 489 7.57 29.11 4.28
C ASP A 489 8.59 27.97 4.08
N PHE A 490 9.50 28.06 3.10
CA PHE A 490 10.44 26.97 2.80
C PHE A 490 11.26 26.48 4.01
N GLY A 491 11.70 27.39 4.89
CA GLY A 491 12.34 27.00 6.16
C GLY A 491 11.45 26.17 7.10
N TRP A 492 10.12 26.37 7.07
CA TRP A 492 9.16 25.50 7.78
C TRP A 492 8.97 24.16 7.09
N LEU A 493 8.83 24.14 5.75
CA LEU A 493 8.81 22.91 4.95
C LEU A 493 10.08 22.06 5.14
N GLN A 494 11.23 22.70 5.39
CA GLN A 494 12.50 22.04 5.66
C GLN A 494 12.57 21.43 7.08
N ARG A 495 12.14 22.18 8.11
CA ARG A 495 12.17 21.71 9.52
C ARG A 495 11.08 20.69 9.81
N CYS A 496 9.90 20.87 9.20
CA CYS A 496 8.72 20.03 9.36
C CYS A 496 8.33 19.46 8.00
N SER A 497 8.99 18.40 7.52
CA SER A 497 8.71 17.90 6.17
C SER A 497 7.37 17.16 6.05
N LYS A 498 6.87 16.51 7.11
CA LYS A 498 5.69 15.60 7.07
C LYS A 498 5.69 14.67 5.84
N GLY A 499 6.86 14.15 5.45
CA GLY A 499 7.05 13.25 4.28
C GLY A 499 7.45 13.93 2.97
N LEU A 500 7.54 15.25 2.91
CA LEU A 500 8.05 16.01 1.76
C LEU A 500 9.57 15.81 1.56
N ASP A 501 10.00 15.42 0.36
CA ASP A 501 11.41 15.55 -0.03
C ASP A 501 11.66 16.98 -0.53
N VAL A 502 12.40 17.73 0.29
CA VAL A 502 12.73 19.15 0.06
C VAL A 502 13.62 19.34 -1.18
N ARG A 503 14.50 18.39 -1.51
CA ARG A 503 15.36 18.48 -2.70
C ARG A 503 14.55 18.23 -3.97
N VAL A 504 13.60 17.30 -3.90
CA VAL A 504 12.61 17.09 -4.96
C VAL A 504 11.73 18.33 -5.14
N LEU A 505 11.38 19.05 -4.07
CA LEU A 505 10.73 20.36 -4.18
C LEU A 505 11.64 21.39 -4.89
N GLU A 506 12.88 21.59 -4.44
CA GLU A 506 13.81 22.56 -5.04
C GLU A 506 14.04 22.33 -6.54
N GLU A 507 14.29 21.07 -6.94
CA GLU A 507 14.49 20.74 -8.36
C GLU A 507 13.22 20.98 -9.18
N ASN A 508 12.05 20.52 -8.71
CA ASN A 508 10.82 20.55 -9.50
C ASN A 508 10.13 21.92 -9.48
N LEU A 509 10.24 22.71 -8.41
CA LEU A 509 9.88 24.13 -8.41
C LEU A 509 10.70 24.89 -9.47
N GLY A 510 12.00 24.59 -9.57
CA GLY A 510 12.87 25.12 -10.61
C GLY A 510 12.47 24.69 -12.03
N GLN A 511 12.14 23.42 -12.24
CA GLN A 511 11.65 22.95 -13.56
C GLN A 511 10.31 23.58 -13.93
N ALA A 512 9.35 23.66 -13.01
CA ALA A 512 8.04 24.24 -13.23
C ALA A 512 8.15 25.72 -13.63
N LEU A 513 9.02 26.50 -12.95
CA LEU A 513 9.30 27.90 -13.27
C LEU A 513 9.85 28.04 -14.71
N LEU A 514 10.75 27.15 -15.13
CA LEU A 514 11.31 27.12 -16.48
C LEU A 514 10.28 26.82 -17.60
N THR A 515 9.04 26.44 -17.27
CA THR A 515 7.94 26.24 -18.24
C THR A 515 7.16 27.51 -18.58
N LEU A 516 7.36 28.61 -17.85
CA LEU A 516 6.65 29.88 -18.04
C LEU A 516 7.24 30.73 -19.19
N PRO A 517 6.53 31.76 -19.68
CA PRO A 517 7.11 32.79 -20.55
C PRO A 517 8.35 33.47 -19.93
N LEU A 518 9.39 33.74 -20.75
CA LEU A 518 10.69 34.24 -20.26
C LEU A 518 10.62 35.52 -19.42
N HIS A 519 9.65 36.42 -19.67
CA HIS A 519 9.46 37.65 -18.90
C HIS A 519 8.95 37.36 -17.47
N GLN A 520 8.11 36.35 -17.29
CA GLN A 520 7.67 35.90 -15.97
C GLN A 520 8.82 35.19 -15.23
N GLN A 521 9.58 34.34 -15.94
CA GLN A 521 10.78 33.70 -15.39
C GLN A 521 11.74 34.75 -14.82
N GLN A 522 11.99 35.84 -15.56
CA GLN A 522 12.83 36.96 -15.10
C GLN A 522 12.33 37.56 -13.79
N SER A 523 11.02 37.87 -13.68
CA SER A 523 10.44 38.46 -12.47
C SER A 523 10.60 37.54 -11.26
N LEU A 524 10.25 36.26 -11.42
CA LEU A 524 10.31 35.25 -10.36
C LEU A 524 11.75 34.94 -9.93
N PHE A 525 12.71 34.94 -10.87
CA PHE A 525 14.13 34.79 -10.53
C PHE A 525 14.71 36.01 -9.79
N VAL A 526 14.25 37.23 -10.09
CA VAL A 526 14.65 38.43 -9.33
C VAL A 526 14.09 38.40 -7.91
N GLU A 527 12.81 38.05 -7.74
CA GLU A 527 12.19 37.89 -6.41
C GLU A 527 12.89 36.79 -5.59
N TRP A 528 13.11 35.62 -6.21
CA TRP A 528 13.87 34.53 -5.61
C TRP A 528 15.26 34.98 -5.14
N PHE A 529 15.99 35.73 -5.98
CA PHE A 529 17.34 36.19 -5.64
C PHE A 529 17.33 37.14 -4.44
N GLN A 530 16.34 38.03 -4.33
CA GLN A 530 16.15 38.92 -3.17
C GLN A 530 15.83 38.12 -1.89
N CYS A 531 14.95 37.12 -1.97
CA CYS A 531 14.63 36.25 -0.85
C CYS A 531 15.81 35.35 -0.44
N PHE A 532 16.55 34.80 -1.39
CA PHE A 532 17.71 33.94 -1.12
C PHE A 532 18.89 34.75 -0.54
N ALA A 533 19.14 35.96 -1.03
CA ALA A 533 20.16 36.86 -0.48
C ALA A 533 19.88 37.31 0.96
N SER A 534 18.60 37.40 1.36
CA SER A 534 18.20 37.81 2.71
C SER A 534 17.99 36.65 3.69
N ARG A 535 17.65 35.44 3.22
CA ARG A 535 17.27 34.29 4.07
C ARG A 535 18.12 33.02 3.88
N GLY A 536 19.04 33.00 2.92
CA GLY A 536 19.96 31.90 2.69
C GLY A 536 19.25 30.56 2.50
N THR A 537 19.64 29.56 3.30
CA THR A 537 19.11 28.18 3.22
C THR A 537 17.64 28.03 3.65
N GLU A 538 16.99 29.08 4.16
CA GLU A 538 15.55 29.08 4.44
C GLU A 538 14.69 29.53 3.22
N CYS A 539 15.32 29.60 2.04
CA CYS A 539 14.76 29.87 0.72
C CYS A 539 15.18 28.71 -0.23
N PRO A 540 14.32 28.21 -1.14
CA PRO A 540 14.65 27.07 -2.01
C PRO A 540 15.84 27.37 -2.94
N ASN A 541 16.73 26.41 -3.15
CA ASN A 541 17.90 26.58 -3.99
C ASN A 541 17.60 26.42 -5.49
N LEU A 542 17.02 27.46 -6.12
CA LEU A 542 16.70 27.47 -7.55
C LEU A 542 17.91 27.72 -8.47
N SER A 543 19.15 27.70 -7.95
CA SER A 543 20.37 28.07 -8.68
C SER A 543 20.57 27.31 -10.00
N ARG A 544 20.17 26.03 -10.07
CA ARG A 544 20.25 25.22 -11.30
C ARG A 544 19.29 25.72 -12.37
N ALA A 545 18.06 26.09 -11.98
CA ALA A 545 17.06 26.64 -12.88
C ALA A 545 17.46 28.06 -13.34
N PHE A 546 17.93 28.89 -12.42
CA PHE A 546 18.48 30.22 -12.73
C PHE A 546 19.60 30.15 -13.77
N GLN A 547 20.54 29.21 -13.65
CA GLN A 547 21.60 29.02 -14.66
C GLN A 547 21.08 28.58 -16.04
N VAL A 548 19.96 27.83 -16.11
CA VAL A 548 19.34 27.45 -17.38
C VAL A 548 18.66 28.67 -18.02
N TRP A 549 17.88 29.43 -17.24
CA TRP A 549 17.26 30.68 -17.70
C TRP A 549 18.30 31.70 -18.13
N TRP A 550 19.33 31.97 -17.32
CA TRP A 550 20.39 32.93 -17.64
C TRP A 550 21.09 32.61 -18.96
N ARG A 551 21.40 31.33 -19.21
CA ARG A 551 21.96 30.90 -20.51
C ARG A 551 20.96 31.16 -21.64
N ARG A 552 19.68 30.80 -21.49
CA ARG A 552 18.64 31.03 -22.51
C ARG A 552 18.35 32.50 -22.80
N SER A 553 18.48 33.38 -21.81
CA SER A 553 18.17 34.81 -21.92
C SER A 553 19.32 35.64 -22.52
N PHE A 554 20.57 35.20 -22.37
CA PHE A 554 21.75 35.99 -22.79
C PHE A 554 22.67 35.29 -23.81
N VAL A 555 22.56 33.98 -24.02
CA VAL A 555 23.24 33.30 -25.14
C VAL A 555 22.38 33.44 -26.39
N ARG A 556 22.83 34.31 -27.29
CA ARG A 556 22.16 34.72 -28.54
C ARG A 556 21.51 33.56 -29.30
N SER A 557 20.18 33.59 -29.43
CA SER A 557 19.51 33.02 -30.61
C SER A 557 19.63 34.02 -31.76
N SER A 558 20.51 33.75 -32.73
CA SER A 558 20.60 34.50 -34.00
C SER A 558 19.46 34.11 -34.95
N VAL A 559 18.22 34.17 -34.45
CA VAL A 559 16.98 34.00 -35.20
C VAL A 559 16.36 35.37 -35.30
N GLU A 560 16.63 36.05 -36.41
CA GLU A 560 15.89 37.26 -36.76
C GLU A 560 14.42 36.88 -36.96
N VAL A 561 13.55 37.38 -36.09
CA VAL A 561 12.11 37.39 -36.36
C VAL A 561 11.89 38.38 -37.49
N ARG A 562 11.83 37.88 -38.72
CA ARG A 562 11.36 38.65 -39.87
C ARG A 562 9.89 38.99 -39.60
N GLN A 563 9.60 40.29 -39.58
CA GLN A 563 8.27 40.88 -39.50
C GLN A 563 7.52 40.67 -40.81
#